data_AF-A0AAV5TUZ5-F1
#
_entry.id   AF-A0AAV5TUZ5-F1
#
_cell.length_a   1.000
_cell.length_b   1.000
_cell.length_c   1.000
_cell.angle_alpha   90.00
_cell.angle_beta   90.00
_cell.angle_gamma   90.00
#
_symmetry.space_group_name_H-M   'P 1'
#
loop_
_entity.id
_entity.type
_entity.pdbx_description
1 polymer ?
#
loop_
_entity_poly.entity_id
_entity_poly.type
_entity_poly.pdbx_seq_one_letter_code
_entity_poly.pdbx_strand_id
1 'polypeptide(L)'
;ALRIMSNFPGSQAFLRLGFLPEIAKLISLPPIADLNISARFKDSWQISAQTFFKLLITHANLHLPNIEISPDEWTESIEILSADLRKRRVTLLNRPSTVISWLKHHGIMESSEPGAFCGEFKITCSLDRQTDCGTIQLRYKNCHIVCTSFSWTGGSYLTSVCITNEQE
;
A
#
# COMPACT_ATOMS: atom_id res chain seq x y z
N ALA A 1 -7.46 25.98 -11.85
CA ALA A 1 -7.77 24.55 -12.09
C ALA A 1 -8.69 23.97 -11.00
N LEU A 2 -8.29 23.97 -9.72
CA LEU A 2 -9.08 23.37 -8.61
C LEU A 2 -10.52 23.93 -8.47
N ARG A 3 -10.73 25.22 -8.75
CA ARG A 3 -12.05 25.88 -8.64
C ARG A 3 -13.05 25.52 -9.75
N ILE A 4 -12.61 24.84 -10.82
CA ILE A 4 -13.49 24.40 -11.91
C ILE A 4 -14.15 23.06 -11.56
N MET A 5 -13.55 22.28 -10.65
CA MET A 5 -14.00 20.92 -10.30
C MET A 5 -15.18 20.89 -9.33
N SER A 6 -15.52 22.01 -8.68
CA SER A 6 -16.66 22.09 -7.75
C SER A 6 -18.02 22.08 -8.43
N ASN A 7 -18.08 22.23 -9.77
CA ASN A 7 -19.33 22.48 -10.50
C ASN A 7 -19.92 21.24 -11.19
N PHE A 8 -19.33 20.05 -11.02
CA PHE A 8 -19.83 18.81 -11.64
C PHE A 8 -20.13 17.74 -10.58
N PRO A 9 -21.37 17.69 -10.04
CA PRO A 9 -21.77 16.63 -9.13
C PRO A 9 -21.76 15.29 -9.88
N GLY A 10 -20.74 14.47 -9.62
CA GLY A 10 -20.58 13.14 -10.22
C GLY A 10 -19.22 12.87 -10.88
N SER A 11 -18.39 13.88 -11.13
CA SER A 11 -17.07 13.65 -11.73
C SER A 11 -16.06 13.15 -10.67
N GLN A 12 -15.66 11.88 -10.76
CA GLN A 12 -14.53 11.37 -10.00
C GLN A 12 -13.22 11.98 -10.54
N ALA A 13 -12.45 12.59 -9.64
CA ALA A 13 -11.14 13.13 -9.98
C ALA A 13 -10.07 12.03 -9.89
N PHE A 14 -9.17 11.98 -10.87
CA PHE A 14 -8.02 11.09 -10.91
C PHE A 14 -6.77 11.95 -11.13
N LEU A 15 -5.71 11.71 -10.35
CA LEU A 15 -4.46 12.45 -10.47
C LEU A 15 -3.29 11.47 -10.52
N ARG A 16 -2.54 11.48 -11.62
CA ARG A 16 -1.31 10.72 -11.78
C ARG A 16 -0.10 11.64 -11.93
N LEU A 17 0.88 11.49 -11.05
CA LEU A 17 2.10 12.28 -11.02
C LEU A 17 3.31 11.38 -11.29
N GLY A 18 4.11 11.74 -12.29
CA GLY A 18 5.40 11.08 -12.57
C GLY A 18 6.55 11.55 -11.67
N PHE A 19 6.27 12.37 -10.66
CA PHE A 19 7.22 12.98 -9.74
C PHE A 19 6.59 13.15 -8.36
N LEU A 20 7.41 13.31 -7.32
CA LEU A 20 6.95 13.68 -5.99
C LEU A 20 6.85 15.21 -5.89
N PRO A 21 5.64 15.80 -5.78
CA PRO A 21 5.49 17.24 -5.59
C PRO A 21 5.97 17.65 -4.18
N GLU A 22 6.10 18.96 -3.95
CA GLU A 22 6.29 19.48 -2.59
C GLU A 22 5.23 18.92 -1.64
N ILE A 23 5.67 18.45 -0.47
CA ILE A 23 4.80 17.78 0.50
C ILE A 23 3.62 18.67 0.90
N ALA A 24 3.85 19.97 1.10
CA ALA A 24 2.80 20.94 1.44
C ALA A 24 1.70 21.00 0.35
N LYS A 25 2.07 20.91 -0.93
CA LYS A 25 1.11 20.87 -2.04
C LYS A 25 0.37 19.54 -2.08
N LEU A 26 1.08 18.45 -1.85
CA LEU A 26 0.52 17.10 -1.86
C LEU A 26 -0.58 16.93 -0.81
N ILE A 27 -0.32 17.34 0.44
CA ILE A 27 -1.30 17.24 1.53
C ILE A 27 -2.43 18.28 1.44
N SER A 28 -2.26 19.32 0.60
CA SER A 28 -3.30 20.33 0.34
C SER A 28 -4.31 19.91 -0.71
N LEU A 29 -4.09 18.77 -1.38
CA LEU A 29 -5.03 18.26 -2.37
C LEU A 29 -6.36 17.94 -1.68
N PRO A 30 -7.51 18.35 -2.27
CA PRO A 30 -8.80 17.88 -1.79
C PRO A 30 -8.88 16.35 -1.98
N PRO A 31 -9.88 15.68 -1.38
CA PRO A 31 -10.14 14.27 -1.67
C PRO A 31 -10.22 14.03 -3.18
N ILE A 32 -9.44 13.06 -3.64
CA ILE A 32 -9.36 12.61 -5.04
C ILE A 32 -9.72 11.13 -5.03
N ALA A 33 -10.45 10.67 -6.04
CA ALA A 33 -10.89 9.27 -6.10
C ALA A 33 -9.69 8.32 -6.26
N ASP A 34 -8.70 8.70 -7.07
CA ASP A 34 -7.44 7.98 -7.27
C ASP A 34 -6.26 8.95 -7.34
N LEU A 35 -5.34 8.83 -6.39
CA LEU A 35 -4.08 9.57 -6.37
C LEU A 35 -2.92 8.59 -6.57
N ASN A 36 -2.23 8.73 -7.70
CA ASN A 36 -1.13 7.87 -8.10
C ASN A 36 0.14 8.67 -8.30
N ILE A 37 1.16 8.39 -7.48
CA ILE A 37 2.49 8.91 -7.63
C ILE A 37 3.35 7.78 -8.20
N SER A 38 3.62 7.79 -9.49
CA SER A 38 4.45 6.80 -10.17
C SER A 38 5.84 7.35 -10.44
N ALA A 39 6.40 8.05 -9.45
CA ALA A 39 7.77 8.54 -9.51
C ALA A 39 8.74 7.36 -9.67
N ARG A 40 9.66 7.45 -10.64
CA ARG A 40 10.79 6.52 -10.68
C ARG A 40 11.52 6.61 -9.35
N PHE A 41 11.78 5.47 -8.72
CA PHE A 41 12.56 5.39 -7.49
C PHE A 41 13.86 6.16 -7.70
N LYS A 42 13.93 7.35 -7.11
CA LYS A 42 15.18 8.06 -6.88
C LYS A 42 15.47 7.82 -5.42
N ASP A 43 16.68 7.37 -5.09
CA ASP A 43 17.05 6.98 -3.72
C ASP A 43 16.87 8.09 -2.68
N SER A 44 16.64 9.34 -3.11
CA SER A 44 16.38 10.49 -2.25
C SER A 44 14.90 10.84 -2.02
N TRP A 45 13.95 10.22 -2.74
CA TRP A 45 12.53 10.56 -2.61
C TRP A 45 11.83 9.60 -1.68
N GLN A 46 11.46 10.08 -0.50
CA GLN A 46 10.85 9.26 0.54
C GLN A 46 9.63 9.97 1.10
N ILE A 47 8.52 9.24 1.20
CA ILE A 47 7.29 9.75 1.80
C ILE A 47 7.29 9.32 3.27
N SER A 48 7.37 10.30 4.18
CA SER A 48 7.34 10.02 5.62
C SER A 48 6.00 9.40 6.05
N ALA A 49 6.01 8.61 7.13
CA ALA A 49 4.81 8.07 7.76
C ALA A 49 3.72 9.14 7.97
N GLN A 50 4.09 10.29 8.53
CA GLN A 50 3.14 11.39 8.75
C GLN A 50 2.45 11.85 7.46
N THR A 51 3.19 11.95 6.35
CA THR A 51 2.62 12.32 5.05
C THR A 51 1.73 11.20 4.53
N PHE A 52 2.19 9.95 4.62
CA PHE A 52 1.43 8.78 4.22
C PHE A 52 0.07 8.71 4.93
N PHE A 53 0.03 8.82 6.27
CA PHE A 53 -1.24 8.75 7.00
C PHE A 53 -2.19 9.91 6.68
N LYS A 54 -1.68 11.12 6.46
CA LYS A 54 -2.53 12.24 5.99
C LYS A 54 -3.18 11.93 4.64
N LEU A 55 -2.42 11.35 3.72
CA LEU A 55 -2.95 10.94 2.42
C LEU A 55 -3.92 9.77 2.57
N LEU A 56 -3.60 8.81 3.44
CA LEU A 56 -4.42 7.63 3.74
C LEU A 56 -5.78 8.01 4.27
N ILE A 57 -5.88 9.00 5.14
CA ILE A 57 -7.19 9.43 5.66
C ILE A 57 -8.00 10.15 4.57
N THR A 58 -7.31 10.91 3.72
CA THR A 58 -7.92 11.84 2.75
C THR A 58 -8.44 11.15 1.47
N HIS A 59 -7.66 10.25 0.88
CA HIS A 59 -7.91 9.73 -0.48
C HIS A 59 -8.42 8.30 -0.49
N ALA A 60 -9.46 8.00 -1.28
CA ALA A 60 -10.04 6.66 -1.33
C ALA A 60 -9.05 5.61 -1.88
N ASN A 61 -8.44 5.92 -3.02
CA ASN A 61 -7.42 5.09 -3.65
C ASN A 61 -6.07 5.81 -3.70
N LEU A 62 -5.03 5.13 -3.23
CA LEU A 62 -3.67 5.63 -3.18
C LEU A 62 -2.72 4.67 -3.89
N HIS A 63 -1.81 5.24 -4.65
CA HIS A 63 -0.65 4.52 -5.15
C HIS A 63 0.59 5.36 -4.89
N LEU A 64 1.43 4.90 -3.96
CA LEU A 64 2.58 5.64 -3.45
C LEU A 64 3.87 4.80 -3.55
N PRO A 65 4.98 5.39 -3.99
CA PRO A 65 6.29 4.75 -3.99
C PRO A 65 7.10 5.17 -2.77
N ASN A 66 8.00 4.29 -2.32
CA ASN A 66 9.04 4.56 -1.33
C ASN A 66 8.50 5.25 -0.06
N ILE A 67 7.62 4.58 0.66
CA ILE A 67 7.11 5.09 1.94
C ILE A 67 8.02 4.63 3.08
N GLU A 68 8.25 5.52 4.04
CA GLU A 68 9.00 5.23 5.26
C GLU A 68 8.03 4.99 6.40
N ILE A 69 7.67 3.72 6.60
CA ILE A 69 6.85 3.28 7.71
C ILE A 69 7.48 2.06 8.37
N SER A 70 7.35 2.00 9.69
CA SER A 70 7.67 0.84 10.52
C SER A 70 6.65 -0.30 10.30
N PRO A 71 6.98 -1.54 10.71
CA PRO A 71 6.01 -2.63 10.72
C PRO A 71 4.72 -2.33 11.51
N ASP A 72 4.83 -1.61 12.62
CA ASP A 72 3.67 -1.24 13.45
C ASP A 72 2.79 -0.21 12.73
N GLU A 73 3.39 0.80 12.10
CA GLU A 73 2.66 1.77 11.26
C GLU A 73 2.04 1.11 10.00
N TRP A 74 2.67 0.05 9.46
CA TRP A 74 2.06 -0.75 8.40
C TRP A 74 0.80 -1.44 8.90
N THR A 75 0.83 -2.02 10.09
CA THR A 75 -0.36 -2.62 10.73
C THR A 75 -1.43 -1.58 11.00
N GLU A 76 -1.08 -0.44 11.58
CA GLU A 76 -2.00 0.67 11.81
C GLU A 76 -2.69 1.12 10.51
N SER A 77 -1.95 1.17 9.40
CA SER A 77 -2.53 1.50 8.09
C SER A 77 -3.57 0.48 7.61
N ILE A 78 -3.34 -0.81 7.89
CA ILE A 78 -4.28 -1.89 7.57
C ILE A 78 -5.51 -1.79 8.49
N GLU A 79 -5.33 -1.48 9.77
CA GLU A 79 -6.44 -1.29 10.71
C GLU A 79 -7.34 -0.13 10.31
N ILE A 80 -6.75 1.02 9.93
CA ILE A 80 -7.48 2.17 9.39
C ILE A 80 -8.29 1.76 8.17
N LEU A 81 -7.70 1.02 7.24
CA LEU A 81 -8.39 0.55 6.03
C LEU A 81 -9.50 -0.46 6.35
N SER A 82 -9.27 -1.37 7.30
CA SER A 82 -10.24 -2.38 7.72
C SER A 82 -11.46 -1.77 8.42
N ALA A 83 -11.29 -0.64 9.11
CA ALA A 83 -12.36 0.08 9.80
C ALA A 83 -13.10 1.08 8.89
N ASP A 84 -12.55 1.41 7.71
CA ASP A 84 -13.16 2.37 6.79
C ASP A 84 -14.38 1.76 6.09
N LEU A 85 -15.50 2.48 6.12
CA LEU A 85 -16.75 2.10 5.48
C LEU A 85 -16.83 2.52 4.00
N ARG A 86 -15.79 3.12 3.44
CA ARG A 86 -15.68 3.38 2.01
C ARG A 86 -14.94 2.23 1.35
N LYS A 87 -15.16 1.99 0.06
CA LYS A 87 -14.26 1.13 -0.72
C LYS A 87 -12.91 1.82 -0.91
N ARG A 88 -11.83 1.19 -0.45
CA ARG A 88 -10.46 1.71 -0.41
C ARG A 88 -9.51 0.78 -1.14
N ARG A 89 -8.47 1.35 -1.73
CA ARG A 89 -7.30 0.62 -2.25
C ARG A 89 -6.04 1.40 -1.99
N VAL A 90 -5.04 0.77 -1.39
CA VAL A 90 -3.73 1.37 -1.17
C VAL A 90 -2.67 0.46 -1.78
N THR A 91 -1.94 0.98 -2.77
CA THR A 91 -0.82 0.30 -3.41
C THR A 91 0.47 0.99 -3.01
N LEU A 92 1.38 0.22 -2.42
CA LEU A 92 2.67 0.69 -1.95
C LEU A 92 3.77 0.00 -2.75
N LEU A 93 4.64 0.76 -3.41
CA LEU A 93 5.83 0.23 -4.06
C LEU A 93 7.03 0.43 -3.14
N ASN A 94 7.57 -0.65 -2.59
CA ASN A 94 8.71 -0.60 -1.67
C ASN A 94 9.80 -1.61 -2.03
N ARG A 95 10.99 -1.42 -1.45
CA ARG A 95 12.07 -2.39 -1.58
C ARG A 95 11.65 -3.73 -0.95
N PRO A 96 12.04 -4.88 -1.53
CA PRO A 96 11.70 -6.19 -0.99
C PRO A 96 12.12 -6.35 0.47
N SER A 97 13.29 -5.84 0.86
CA SER A 97 13.79 -5.90 2.24
C SER A 97 12.83 -5.25 3.25
N THR A 98 12.20 -4.13 2.87
CA THR A 98 11.20 -3.45 3.69
C THR A 98 9.93 -4.28 3.84
N VAL A 99 9.43 -4.87 2.75
CA VAL A 99 8.22 -5.72 2.82
C VAL A 99 8.51 -7.00 3.62
N ILE A 100 9.68 -7.60 3.44
CA ILE A 100 10.11 -8.78 4.21
C ILE A 100 10.21 -8.43 5.70
N SER A 101 10.75 -7.26 6.07
CA SER A 101 10.85 -6.88 7.48
C SER A 101 9.47 -6.71 8.11
N TRP A 102 8.51 -6.11 7.39
CA TRP A 102 7.11 -6.03 7.83
C TRP A 102 6.52 -7.43 8.06
N LEU A 103 6.64 -8.34 7.09
CA LEU A 103 6.09 -9.71 7.21
C LEU A 103 6.71 -10.48 8.38
N LYS A 104 8.04 -10.45 8.51
CA LYS A 104 8.76 -11.15 9.58
C LYS A 104 8.45 -10.63 10.97
N HIS A 105 8.20 -9.32 11.10
CA HIS A 105 7.78 -8.71 12.38
C HIS A 105 6.49 -9.34 12.90
N HIS A 106 5.59 -9.78 12.02
CA HIS A 106 4.36 -10.51 12.37
C HIS A 106 4.49 -12.03 12.33
N GLY A 107 5.71 -12.57 12.24
CA GLY A 107 5.96 -14.01 12.23
C GLY A 107 5.58 -14.71 10.92
N ILE A 108 5.32 -13.96 9.85
CA ILE A 108 5.08 -14.52 8.52
C ILE A 108 6.44 -14.80 7.87
N MET A 109 6.69 -16.07 7.57
CA MET A 109 7.97 -16.58 7.10
C MET A 109 7.80 -17.27 5.75
N GLU A 110 8.92 -17.52 5.06
CA GLU A 110 8.95 -18.29 3.81
C GLU A 110 8.38 -19.71 3.97
N SER A 111 8.58 -20.30 5.15
CA SER A 111 8.06 -21.61 5.49
C SER A 111 6.58 -21.61 5.87
N SER A 112 5.93 -20.44 5.95
CA SER A 112 4.52 -20.36 6.32
C SER A 112 3.61 -20.87 5.20
N GLU A 113 2.63 -21.69 5.57
CA GLU A 113 1.77 -22.39 4.61
C GLU A 113 0.41 -21.67 4.42
N PRO A 114 -0.23 -21.81 3.25
CA PRO A 114 -1.59 -21.31 3.04
C PRO A 114 -2.56 -21.91 4.07
N GLY A 115 -3.44 -21.07 4.61
CA GLY A 115 -4.37 -21.43 5.69
C GLY A 115 -3.82 -21.18 7.10
N ALA A 116 -2.50 -21.02 7.26
CA ALA A 116 -1.91 -20.71 8.56
C ALA A 116 -2.25 -19.29 9.03
N PHE A 117 -2.24 -19.12 10.35
CA PHE A 117 -2.42 -17.84 11.02
C PHE A 117 -1.10 -17.42 11.68
N CYS A 118 -0.73 -16.16 11.49
CA CYS A 118 0.40 -15.50 12.12
C CYS A 118 -0.14 -14.26 12.85
N GLY A 119 -0.48 -14.41 14.12
CA GLY A 119 -1.26 -13.41 14.85
C GLY A 119 -2.65 -13.25 14.21
N GLU A 120 -3.01 -12.03 13.83
CA GLU A 120 -4.28 -11.73 13.16
C GLU A 120 -4.24 -11.92 11.63
N PHE A 121 -3.06 -12.18 11.06
CA PHE A 121 -2.92 -12.41 9.63
C PHE A 121 -3.20 -13.87 9.27
N LYS A 122 -4.12 -14.10 8.33
CA LYS A 122 -4.33 -15.40 7.69
C LYS A 122 -3.62 -15.42 6.34
N ILE A 123 -2.80 -16.42 6.09
CA ILE A 123 -2.17 -16.61 4.78
C ILE A 123 -3.17 -17.29 3.87
N THR A 124 -3.52 -16.66 2.74
CA THR A 124 -4.47 -17.23 1.77
C THR A 124 -3.78 -17.83 0.56
N CYS A 125 -2.60 -17.32 0.20
CA CYS A 125 -1.77 -17.86 -0.86
C CYS A 125 -0.29 -17.60 -0.51
N SER A 126 0.56 -18.59 -0.71
CA SER A 126 2.01 -18.48 -0.55
C SER A 126 2.71 -18.77 -1.88
N LEU A 127 3.93 -18.27 -2.02
CA LEU A 127 4.77 -18.42 -3.20
C LEU A 127 4.89 -19.87 -3.70
N ASP A 128 5.00 -20.02 -5.02
CA ASP A 128 5.73 -21.14 -5.60
C ASP A 128 7.23 -20.91 -5.38
N ARG A 129 7.88 -21.83 -4.66
CA ARG A 129 9.29 -21.72 -4.19
C ARG A 129 10.30 -21.66 -5.33
N GLN A 130 9.87 -21.83 -6.59
CA GLN A 130 10.75 -21.93 -7.76
C GLN A 130 10.92 -20.61 -8.55
N THR A 131 10.21 -19.53 -8.20
CA THR A 131 10.26 -18.28 -8.99
C THR A 131 10.69 -17.07 -8.17
N ASP A 132 11.61 -16.28 -8.73
CA ASP A 132 12.09 -15.00 -8.16
C ASP A 132 11.05 -13.86 -8.21
N CYS A 133 9.81 -14.15 -8.64
CA CYS A 133 8.75 -13.17 -8.83
C CYS A 133 7.41 -13.77 -8.39
N GLY A 134 7.28 -13.95 -7.08
CA GLY A 134 6.11 -14.58 -6.51
C GLY A 134 5.04 -13.61 -6.03
N THR A 135 3.94 -14.20 -5.59
CA THR A 135 2.83 -13.50 -4.94
C THR A 135 2.57 -14.12 -3.58
N ILE A 136 2.42 -13.28 -2.55
CA ILE A 136 1.88 -13.68 -1.25
C ILE A 136 0.56 -12.94 -1.04
N GLN A 137 -0.45 -13.65 -0.55
CA GLN A 137 -1.75 -13.10 -0.23
C GLN A 137 -2.07 -13.36 1.23
N LEU A 138 -2.54 -12.31 1.90
CA LEU A 138 -2.90 -12.33 3.30
C LEU A 138 -4.32 -11.77 3.46
N ARG A 139 -5.00 -12.21 4.51
CA ARG A 139 -6.18 -11.56 5.04
C ARG A 139 -5.93 -11.07 6.46
N TYR A 140 -6.41 -9.86 6.73
CA TYR A 140 -6.41 -9.25 8.04
C TYR A 140 -7.75 -8.55 8.22
N LYS A 141 -8.59 -9.01 9.16
CA LYS A 141 -9.96 -8.49 9.36
C LYS A 141 -10.69 -8.36 8.01
N ASN A 142 -11.16 -7.16 7.65
CA ASN A 142 -11.89 -6.89 6.39
C ASN A 142 -10.96 -6.53 5.21
N CYS A 143 -9.64 -6.69 5.37
CA CYS A 143 -8.66 -6.37 4.34
C CYS A 143 -8.10 -7.62 3.67
N HIS A 144 -7.99 -7.54 2.34
CA HIS A 144 -7.19 -8.42 1.53
C HIS A 144 -5.89 -7.71 1.13
N ILE A 145 -4.77 -8.37 1.37
CA ILE A 145 -3.42 -7.84 1.15
C ILE A 145 -2.74 -8.74 0.14
N VAL A 146 -2.21 -8.15 -0.92
CA VAL A 146 -1.51 -8.86 -1.99
C VAL A 146 -0.16 -8.23 -2.21
N CYS A 147 0.91 -8.98 -1.96
CA CYS A 147 2.26 -8.56 -2.33
C CYS A 147 2.68 -9.26 -3.62
N THR A 148 2.92 -8.51 -4.69
CA THR A 148 3.39 -9.02 -5.99
C THR A 148 4.82 -8.59 -6.27
N SER A 149 5.49 -9.31 -7.19
CA SER A 149 6.93 -9.12 -7.43
C SER A 149 7.73 -9.26 -6.13
N PHE A 150 7.37 -10.28 -5.36
CA PHE A 150 7.92 -10.55 -4.05
C PHE A 150 8.87 -11.76 -4.11
N SER A 151 10.00 -11.64 -3.41
CA SER A 151 10.96 -12.72 -3.21
C SER A 151 11.47 -12.68 -1.77
N TRP A 152 11.50 -13.83 -1.09
CA TRP A 152 12.00 -13.96 0.28
C TRP A 152 13.52 -13.78 0.39
N THR A 153 14.26 -14.11 -0.68
CA THR A 153 15.71 -13.94 -0.76
C THR A 153 16.12 -12.50 -1.04
N GLY A 154 15.14 -11.62 -1.24
CA GLY A 154 15.34 -10.27 -1.75
C GLY A 154 15.37 -10.25 -3.28
N GLY A 155 15.41 -9.04 -3.84
CA GLY A 155 15.39 -8.83 -5.28
C GLY A 155 15.73 -7.39 -5.63
N SER A 156 16.09 -7.16 -6.90
CA SER A 156 16.37 -5.81 -7.42
C SER A 156 15.10 -5.04 -7.80
N TYR A 157 13.98 -5.74 -8.00
CA TYR A 157 12.70 -5.14 -8.32
C TYR A 157 11.95 -4.70 -7.07
N LEU A 158 11.15 -3.65 -7.21
CA LEU A 158 10.25 -3.21 -6.14
C LEU A 158 9.13 -4.24 -5.96
N THR A 159 8.76 -4.47 -4.71
CA THR A 159 7.57 -5.22 -4.35
C THR A 159 6.38 -4.28 -4.27
N SER A 160 5.28 -4.66 -4.90
CA SER A 160 4.00 -3.97 -4.79
C SER A 160 3.17 -4.61 -3.69
N VAL A 161 2.82 -3.85 -2.65
CA VAL A 161 1.89 -4.25 -1.60
C VAL A 161 0.55 -3.55 -1.85
N CYS A 162 -0.47 -4.31 -2.25
CA CYS A 162 -1.83 -3.82 -2.47
C CYS A 162 -2.71 -4.22 -1.28
N ILE A 163 -3.32 -3.25 -0.62
CA ILE A 163 -4.27 -3.46 0.48
C ILE A 163 -5.63 -2.94 0.02
N THR A 164 -6.64 -3.81 0.04
CA THR A 164 -8.02 -3.45 -0.27
C THR A 164 -8.92 -3.86 0.89
N ASN A 165 -9.81 -2.99 1.33
CA ASN A 165 -10.91 -3.43 2.17
C ASN A 165 -12.01 -4.02 1.28
N GLU A 166 -12.41 -5.24 1.58
CA GLU A 166 -13.57 -5.87 0.94
C GLU A 166 -14.80 -5.40 1.72
N GLN A 167 -15.74 -4.75 1.04
CA GLN A 167 -17.10 -4.61 1.56
C GLN A 167 -17.92 -5.74 0.96
N GLU A 168 -18.53 -6.54 1.84
CA GLU A 168 -19.64 -7.43 1.46
C GLU A 168 -20.90 -6.62 1.14
#